data_AF-A0A2L0F747-F1
#
_entry.id   AF-A0A2L0F747-F1
#
_cell.length_a   1.000
_cell.length_b   1.000
_cell.length_c   1.000
_cell.angle_alpha   90.00
_cell.angle_beta   90.00
_cell.angle_gamma   90.00
#
_symmetry.space_group_name_H-M   'P 1'
#
loop_
_entity.id
_entity.type
_entity.pdbx_description
1 polymer ?
#
loop_
_entity_poly.entity_id
_entity_poly.type
_entity_poly.pdbx_seq_one_letter_code
_entity_poly.pdbx_strand_id
1 'polypeptide(L)'
;MKREKRLTKRERKALAPARPAAAAGGHQHQHIHCVACGKHLDAVQFGAQGTATWITCQHKSTFASCVECVDMSRRLLAEHDRTGKPVQSAPAWH
;
A
#
# COMPACT_ATOMS: atom_id res chain seq x y z
N MET A 1 32.08 5.26 -46.99
CA MET A 1 31.13 4.56 -46.09
C MET A 1 30.32 5.60 -45.35
N LYS A 2 29.00 5.69 -45.60
CA LYS A 2 28.12 6.73 -45.02
C LYS A 2 27.75 6.38 -43.58
N ARG A 3 28.06 7.26 -42.62
CA ARG A 3 27.66 7.12 -41.20
C ARG A 3 26.13 7.16 -41.09
N GLU A 4 25.55 6.15 -40.47
CA GLU A 4 24.12 6.09 -40.19
C GLU A 4 23.71 7.19 -39.19
N LYS A 5 22.59 7.87 -39.47
CA LYS A 5 22.05 8.93 -38.62
C LYS A 5 21.67 8.35 -37.26
N ARG A 6 22.31 8.82 -36.18
CA ARG A 6 21.90 8.51 -34.81
C ARG A 6 20.61 9.25 -34.46
N LEU A 7 19.53 8.49 -34.25
CA LEU A 7 18.25 8.99 -33.77
C LEU A 7 18.40 9.73 -32.44
N THR A 8 17.81 10.92 -32.37
CA THR A 8 17.74 11.72 -31.15
C THR A 8 16.81 11.07 -30.12
N LYS A 9 16.97 11.45 -28.84
CA LYS A 9 16.16 10.91 -27.73
C LYS A 9 14.64 11.09 -27.97
N ARG A 10 14.26 12.17 -28.66
CA ARG A 10 12.85 12.50 -28.95
C ARG A 10 12.26 11.56 -29.99
N GLU A 11 13.00 11.26 -31.05
CA GLU A 11 12.56 10.33 -32.11
C GLU A 11 12.45 8.90 -31.58
N ARG A 12 13.36 8.49 -30.69
CA ARG A 12 13.32 7.17 -30.04
C ARG A 12 12.08 6.98 -29.16
N LYS A 13 11.56 8.05 -28.57
CA LYS A 13 10.33 8.02 -27.75
C LYS A 13 9.06 7.98 -28.61
N ALA A 14 9.09 8.60 -29.79
CA ALA A 14 7.95 8.60 -30.72
C ALA A 14 7.73 7.24 -31.41
N LEU A 15 8.81 6.46 -31.57
CA LEU A 15 8.77 5.10 -32.15
C LEU A 15 8.41 4.01 -31.14
N ALA A 16 8.33 4.33 -29.84
CA ALA A 16 7.93 3.34 -28.84
C ALA A 16 6.41 3.11 -28.94
N PRO A 17 5.94 1.87 -29.12
CA PRO A 17 4.52 1.58 -29.08
C PRO A 17 3.94 2.02 -27.73
N ALA A 18 2.73 2.58 -27.74
CA ALA A 18 2.01 2.92 -26.51
C ALA A 18 1.95 1.66 -25.64
N ARG A 19 2.67 1.67 -24.53
CA ARG A 19 2.70 0.56 -23.58
C ARG A 19 1.25 0.38 -23.10
N PRO A 20 0.61 -0.79 -23.30
CA PRO A 20 -0.71 -1.01 -22.75
C PRO A 20 -0.64 -0.74 -21.25
N ALA A 21 -1.56 0.08 -20.75
CA ALA A 21 -1.72 0.31 -19.32
C ALA A 21 -1.67 -1.05 -18.64
N ALA A 22 -0.70 -1.23 -17.74
CA ALA A 22 -0.49 -2.49 -17.05
C ALA A 22 -1.83 -2.98 -16.52
N ALA A 23 -2.21 -4.18 -16.96
CA ALA A 23 -3.39 -4.89 -16.53
C ALA A 23 -3.43 -4.94 -14.99
N ALA A 24 -4.33 -4.16 -14.39
CA ALA A 24 -4.63 -4.20 -12.95
C ALA A 24 -5.59 -5.36 -12.65
N GLY A 25 -5.26 -6.57 -13.12
CA GLY A 25 -6.08 -7.76 -12.97
C GLY A 25 -5.29 -9.00 -12.55
N GLY A 26 -4.04 -8.85 -12.12
CA GLY A 26 -3.33 -9.91 -11.41
C GLY A 26 -3.86 -9.99 -9.99
N HIS A 27 -4.21 -11.19 -9.54
CA HIS A 27 -4.53 -11.49 -8.14
C HIS A 27 -3.34 -11.11 -7.25
N GLN A 28 -3.26 -9.84 -6.89
CA GLN A 28 -2.31 -9.36 -5.90
C GLN A 28 -2.84 -9.88 -4.57
N HIS A 29 -2.16 -10.88 -4.02
CA HIS A 29 -2.23 -11.19 -2.60
C HIS A 29 -1.85 -9.90 -1.87
N GLN A 30 -2.85 -9.07 -1.56
CA GLN A 30 -2.65 -7.87 -0.78
C GLN A 30 -2.22 -8.36 0.58
N HIS A 31 -0.93 -8.24 0.87
CA HIS A 31 -0.39 -8.57 2.18
C HIS A 31 -0.86 -7.50 3.16
N ILE A 32 -2.00 -7.75 3.80
CA ILE A 32 -2.58 -6.83 4.77
C ILE A 32 -1.91 -7.12 6.11
N HIS A 33 -1.28 -6.13 6.72
CA HIS A 33 -0.59 -6.29 8.01
C HIS A 33 -1.23 -5.42 9.07
N CYS A 34 -1.26 -5.90 10.31
CA CYS A 34 -1.64 -5.07 11.43
C CYS A 34 -0.65 -3.92 11.60
N VAL A 35 -1.15 -2.69 11.64
CA VAL A 35 -0.32 -1.49 11.80
C VAL A 35 0.46 -1.47 13.11
N ALA A 36 -0.09 -2.05 14.18
CA ALA A 36 0.52 -2.01 15.51
C ALA A 36 1.51 -3.15 15.78
N CYS A 37 1.21 -4.38 15.35
CA CYS A 37 2.08 -5.53 15.64
C CYS A 37 2.79 -6.10 14.41
N GLY A 38 2.38 -5.75 13.19
CA GLY A 38 3.00 -6.23 11.95
C GLY A 38 2.51 -7.61 11.48
N LYS A 39 1.66 -8.29 12.26
CA LYS A 39 1.10 -9.60 11.91
C LYS A 39 0.36 -9.56 10.57
N HIS A 40 0.60 -10.54 9.72
CA HIS A 40 -0.17 -10.74 8.48
C HIS A 40 -1.64 -11.09 8.79
N LEU A 41 -2.57 -10.45 8.08
CA LEU A 41 -4.01 -10.57 8.20
C LEU A 41 -4.57 -10.93 6.82
N ASP A 42 -5.30 -12.03 6.74
CA ASP A 42 -5.95 -12.39 5.49
C ASP A 42 -7.21 -11.58 5.26
N ALA A 43 -7.57 -11.33 4.00
CA ALA A 43 -8.78 -10.60 3.64
C ALA A 43 -10.06 -11.21 4.24
N VAL A 44 -10.09 -12.54 4.43
CA VAL A 44 -11.21 -13.26 5.06
C VAL A 44 -11.38 -12.95 6.55
N GLN A 45 -10.34 -12.43 7.20
CA GLN A 45 -10.37 -12.05 8.61
C GLN A 45 -11.05 -10.70 8.83
N PHE A 46 -11.39 -9.96 7.77
CA PHE A 46 -12.07 -8.68 7.86
C PHE A 46 -13.58 -8.87 7.70
N GLY A 47 -14.34 -8.58 8.75
CA GLY A 47 -15.80 -8.72 8.77
C GLY A 47 -16.39 -8.53 10.16
N ALA A 48 -17.71 -8.62 10.31
CA ALA A 48 -18.40 -8.36 11.58
C ALA A 48 -17.98 -9.30 12.73
N GLN A 49 -17.51 -10.51 12.40
CA GLN A 49 -17.00 -11.51 13.36
C GLN A 49 -15.54 -11.88 13.08
N GLY A 50 -14.83 -11.05 12.31
CA GLY A 50 -13.47 -11.32 11.89
C GLY A 50 -12.43 -11.01 12.97
N THR A 51 -11.24 -11.62 12.88
CA THR A 51 -10.09 -11.34 13.75
C THR A 51 -9.30 -10.09 13.35
N ALA A 52 -9.77 -9.37 12.33
CA ALA A 52 -9.19 -8.14 11.83
C ALA A 52 -10.25 -7.07 11.55
N THR A 53 -9.85 -5.81 11.70
CA THR A 53 -10.72 -4.65 11.46
C THR A 53 -9.96 -3.52 10.77
N TRP A 54 -10.70 -2.67 10.07
CA TRP A 54 -10.19 -1.45 9.45
C TRP A 54 -10.42 -0.26 10.39
N ILE A 55 -9.37 0.51 10.62
CA ILE A 55 -9.43 1.73 11.44
C ILE A 55 -9.06 2.92 10.55
N THR A 56 -9.85 3.97 10.63
CA THR A 56 -9.67 5.18 9.81
C THR A 56 -9.12 6.31 10.67
N CYS A 57 -8.09 7.01 10.19
CA CYS A 57 -7.58 8.21 10.85
C CYS A 57 -8.40 9.46 10.47
N GLN A 58 -8.18 10.60 11.13
CA GLN A 58 -8.90 11.84 10.81
C GLN A 58 -8.61 12.37 9.39
N HIS A 59 -7.48 11.97 8.80
CA HIS A 59 -7.13 12.27 7.41
C HIS A 59 -7.81 11.36 6.37
N LYS A 60 -8.74 10.50 6.80
CA LYS A 60 -9.50 9.54 5.97
C LYS A 60 -8.67 8.39 5.39
N SER A 61 -7.42 8.20 5.80
CA SER A 61 -6.63 7.00 5.46
C SER A 61 -7.06 5.82 6.34
N THR A 62 -7.09 4.63 5.74
CA THR A 62 -7.50 3.38 6.39
C THR A 62 -6.30 2.48 6.68
N PHE A 63 -6.27 1.89 7.87
CA PHE A 63 -5.21 1.00 8.33
C PHE A 63 -5.82 -0.29 8.87
N ALA A 64 -5.13 -1.40 8.67
CA ALA A 64 -5.54 -2.69 9.20
C ALA A 64 -5.07 -2.89 10.65
N SER A 65 -5.90 -3.48 11.48
CA SER A 65 -5.56 -3.90 12.84
C SER A 65 -6.12 -5.28 13.13
N CYS A 66 -5.34 -6.14 13.79
CA CYS A 66 -5.94 -7.30 14.44
C CYS A 66 -6.80 -6.85 15.61
N VAL A 67 -7.75 -7.71 16.03
CA VAL A 67 -8.65 -7.44 17.15
C VAL A 67 -7.92 -7.19 18.47
N GLU A 68 -6.77 -7.83 18.67
CA GLU A 68 -5.96 -7.69 19.89
C GLU A 68 -5.26 -6.34 19.97
N CYS A 69 -4.97 -5.70 18.83
CA CYS A 69 -4.20 -4.47 18.77
C CYS A 69 -5.05 -3.24 18.46
N VAL A 70 -6.38 -3.32 18.48
CA VAL A 70 -7.26 -2.18 18.10
C VAL A 70 -6.95 -0.93 18.90
N ASP A 71 -6.80 -1.05 20.22
CA ASP A 71 -6.51 0.09 21.08
C ASP A 71 -5.12 0.69 20.82
N MET A 72 -4.12 -0.16 20.56
CA MET A 72 -2.77 0.29 20.22
C MET A 72 -2.77 1.01 18.87
N SER A 73 -3.41 0.41 17.86
CA SER A 73 -3.58 0.99 16.54
C SER A 73 -4.26 2.36 16.61
N ARG A 74 -5.31 2.51 17.43
CA ARG A 74 -5.97 3.81 17.65
C ARG A 74 -5.03 4.86 18.27
N ARG A 75 -4.17 4.47 19.21
CA ARG A 75 -3.16 5.38 19.80
C ARG A 75 -2.12 5.83 18.77
N LEU A 76 -1.63 4.90 17.94
CA LEU A 76 -0.70 5.22 16.85
C LEU A 76 -1.33 6.18 15.82
N LEU A 77 -2.60 5.96 15.48
CA LEU A 77 -3.36 6.85 14.60
C LEU A 77 -3.62 8.21 15.26
N ALA A 78 -3.92 8.26 16.57
CA ALA A 78 -4.08 9.53 17.28
C ALA A 78 -2.78 10.35 17.32
N GLU A 79 -1.62 9.70 17.46
CA GLU A 79 -0.33 10.36 17.38
C GLU A 79 -0.06 10.93 15.98
N HIS A 80 -0.35 10.12 14.96
CA HIS A 80 -0.30 10.55 13.56
C HIS A 80 -1.20 11.76 13.30
N ASP A 81 -2.46 11.70 13.76
CA ASP A 81 -3.44 12.77 13.57
C ASP A 81 -3.02 14.06 14.29
N ARG A 82 -2.47 13.95 15.50
CA ARG A 82 -2.01 15.09 16.29
C ARG A 82 -0.76 15.76 15.72
N THR A 83 0.18 14.97 15.23
CA THR A 83 1.52 15.47 14.83
C THR A 83 1.66 15.70 13.33
N GLY A 84 0.77 15.15 12.52
CA GLY A 84 0.90 15.10 11.06
C GLY A 84 2.06 14.23 10.57
N LYS A 85 2.77 13.52 11.46
CA LYS A 85 3.87 12.61 11.10
C LYS A 85 3.33 11.28 10.61
N PRO A 86 4.06 10.51 9.78
CA PRO A 86 3.64 9.18 9.36
C PRO A 86 3.32 8.25 10.56
N VAL A 87 2.30 7.40 10.39
CA VAL A 87 1.95 6.37 11.38
C VAL A 87 3.17 5.49 11.65
N GLN A 88 3.49 5.31 12.93
CA GLN A 88 4.62 4.48 13.37
C GLN A 88 4.23 3.00 13.30
N SER A 89 4.19 2.45 12.09
CA SER A 89 3.80 1.07 11.82
C SER A 89 4.89 0.08 12.24
N ALA A 90 4.49 -1.07 12.78
CA ALA A 90 5.39 -2.18 13.07
C ALA A 90 5.87 -2.89 11.78
N PRO A 91 7.06 -3.51 11.80
CA PRO A 91 7.56 -4.30 10.68
C PRO A 91 6.69 -5.54 10.45
N ALA A 92 6.43 -5.85 9.18
CA ALA A 92 5.64 -7.00 8.78
C ALA A 92 6.30 -8.34 9.18
N TRP A 93 5.50 -9.28 9.69
CA TRP A 93 5.91 -10.66 9.96
C TRP A 93 4.79 -11.66 9.68
N HIS A 94 5.18 -12.89 9.37
CA HIS A 94 4.30 -14.00 8.97
C HIS A 94 4.30 -15.10 10.03
#